data_AF-A0A0F2SIM0-F1
#
_entry.id   AF-A0A0F2SIM0-F1
#
_cell.length_a   1.000
_cell.length_b   1.000
_cell.length_c   1.000
_cell.angle_alpha   90.00
_cell.angle_beta   90.00
_cell.angle_gamma   90.00
#
_symmetry.space_group_name_H-M   'P 1'
#
loop_
_entity.id
_entity.type
_entity.pdbx_description
1 polymer ?
#
loop_
_entity_poly.entity_id
_entity_poly.type
_entity_poly.pdbx_seq_one_letter_code
_entity_poly.pdbx_strand_id
1 'polypeptide(L)'
;MKKIFSAILPSLLIFTFISIDHFMLGEDSLHLLLGIFLLFPIIFIIQGIVCSNSKNSMIVGFSLSSLAVMLPISIWYNVGDMIPVVIIYLLLGVISFVSSNIKRVFISKKLL
;
A
#
# COMPACT_ATOMS: atom_id res chain seq x y z
N MET A 1 2.10 14.83 14.18
CA MET A 1 2.75 13.50 14.21
C MET A 1 1.85 12.34 13.76
N LYS A 2 0.57 12.27 14.20
CA LYS A 2 -0.36 11.17 13.84
C LYS A 2 -0.49 10.89 12.32
N LYS A 3 -0.42 11.93 11.47
CA LYS A 3 -0.58 11.81 10.00
C LYS A 3 0.61 11.15 9.27
N ILE A 4 1.82 11.26 9.84
CA ILE A 4 3.03 10.66 9.24
C ILE A 4 3.05 9.17 9.58
N PHE A 5 2.75 8.82 10.83
CA PHE A 5 2.60 7.43 11.26
C PHE A 5 1.57 6.68 10.43
N SER A 6 0.41 7.29 10.15
CA SER A 6 -0.62 6.67 9.32
C SER A 6 -0.22 6.47 7.86
N ALA A 7 0.77 7.23 7.37
CA ALA A 7 1.29 7.09 6.01
C ALA A 7 2.38 6.01 5.91
N ILE A 8 3.17 5.81 6.97
CA ILE A 8 4.29 4.85 7.02
C ILE A 8 3.83 3.44 7.45
N LEU A 9 2.81 3.35 8.31
CA LEU A 9 2.33 2.08 8.87
C LEU A 9 1.96 1.03 7.79
N PRO A 10 1.27 1.37 6.68
CA PRO A 10 1.00 0.42 5.61
C PRO A 10 2.28 -0.20 5.01
N SER A 11 3.31 0.63 4.79
CA SER A 11 4.58 0.19 4.21
C SER A 11 5.35 -0.71 5.17
N LEU A 12 5.32 -0.39 6.48
CA LEU A 12 5.88 -1.26 7.51
C LEU A 12 5.18 -2.62 7.53
N LEU A 13 3.84 -2.65 7.47
CA LEU A 13 3.06 -3.89 7.46
C LEU A 13 3.41 -4.78 6.26
N ILE A 14 3.51 -4.19 5.07
CA ILE A 14 3.93 -4.90 3.86
C ILE A 14 5.33 -5.50 4.06
N PHE A 15 6.28 -4.67 4.50
CA PHE A 15 7.66 -5.11 4.67
C PHE A 15 7.79 -6.21 5.72
N THR A 16 7.11 -6.09 6.87
CA THR A 16 7.11 -7.13 7.90
C THR A 16 6.44 -8.41 7.43
N PHE A 17 5.36 -8.33 6.66
CA PHE A 17 4.71 -9.50 6.09
C PHE A 17 5.68 -10.28 5.18
N ILE A 18 6.33 -9.58 4.25
CA ILE A 18 7.29 -10.21 3.32
C ILE A 18 8.52 -10.74 4.08
N SER A 19 8.98 -10.01 5.10
CA SER A 19 10.13 -10.45 5.91
C SER A 19 9.82 -11.71 6.70
N ILE A 20 8.66 -11.76 7.37
CA ILE A 20 8.23 -12.94 8.13
C ILE A 20 8.07 -14.12 7.19
N ASP A 21 7.45 -13.92 6.04
CA ASP A 21 7.27 -14.97 5.05
C ASP A 21 8.61 -15.57 4.61
N HIS A 22 9.57 -14.72 4.23
CA HIS A 22 10.89 -15.18 3.78
C HIS A 22 11.69 -15.88 4.88
N PHE A 23 11.78 -15.27 6.06
CA PHE A 23 12.67 -15.77 7.12
C PHE A 23 12.06 -16.91 7.96
N MET A 24 10.73 -17.03 8.03
CA MET A 24 10.07 -17.99 8.92
C MET A 24 9.30 -19.09 8.18
N LEU A 25 8.77 -18.82 6.98
CA LEU A 25 7.88 -19.74 6.27
C LEU A 25 8.54 -20.40 5.03
N GLY A 26 9.65 -19.86 4.54
CA GLY A 26 10.44 -20.43 3.44
C GLY A 26 10.04 -19.92 2.05
N GLU A 27 10.85 -20.25 1.05
CA GLU A 27 10.81 -19.64 -0.31
C GLU A 27 9.61 -20.08 -1.18
N ASP A 28 9.01 -21.24 -0.90
CA ASP A 28 7.86 -21.81 -1.65
C ASP A 28 6.49 -21.41 -1.06
N SER A 29 6.33 -20.14 -0.71
CA SER A 29 5.18 -19.70 0.08
C SER A 29 3.96 -19.32 -0.79
N LEU A 30 2.91 -20.14 -0.71
CA LEU A 30 1.54 -19.75 -1.13
C LEU A 30 1.10 -18.42 -0.48
N HIS A 31 1.69 -18.06 0.66
CA HIS A 31 1.41 -16.84 1.41
C HIS A 31 1.93 -15.59 0.70
N LEU A 32 3.08 -15.63 0.03
CA LEU A 32 3.55 -14.49 -0.77
C LEU A 32 2.56 -14.20 -1.91
N LEU A 33 2.07 -15.27 -2.55
CA LEU A 33 1.07 -15.16 -3.62
C LEU A 33 -0.22 -14.52 -3.11
N LEU A 34 -0.69 -14.93 -1.93
CA LEU A 34 -1.83 -14.31 -1.24
C LEU A 34 -1.55 -12.83 -0.90
N GLY A 35 -0.31 -12.54 -0.46
CA GLY A 35 0.24 -11.21 -0.24
C GLY A 35 0.03 -10.31 -1.45
N ILE A 36 0.57 -10.75 -2.59
CA ILE A 36 0.54 -10.06 -3.87
C ILE A 36 -0.91 -9.88 -4.36
N PHE A 37 -1.69 -10.95 -4.48
CA PHE A 37 -2.99 -10.84 -5.16
C PHE A 37 -4.13 -10.29 -4.30
N LEU A 38 -3.99 -10.27 -2.97
CA LEU A 38 -5.08 -9.86 -2.07
C LEU A 38 -4.65 -8.80 -1.06
N LEU A 39 -3.65 -9.12 -0.24
CA LEU A 39 -3.28 -8.30 0.92
C LEU A 39 -2.72 -6.94 0.52
N PHE A 40 -1.73 -6.88 -0.38
CA PHE A 40 -1.11 -5.62 -0.80
C PHE A 40 -2.09 -4.68 -1.53
N PRO A 41 -2.92 -5.15 -2.49
CA PRO A 41 -3.99 -4.33 -3.07
C PRO A 41 -4.89 -3.68 -2.01
N ILE A 42 -5.34 -4.47 -1.02
CA ILE A 42 -6.19 -3.97 0.06
C ILE A 42 -5.45 -2.92 0.89
N ILE A 43 -4.18 -3.15 1.22
CA ILE A 43 -3.36 -2.20 1.98
C ILE A 43 -3.23 -0.87 1.21
N PHE A 44 -3.00 -0.91 -0.10
CA PHE A 44 -2.94 0.30 -0.94
C PHE A 44 -4.28 1.04 -0.98
N ILE A 45 -5.41 0.31 -1.07
CA ILE A 45 -6.76 0.90 -1.01
C ILE A 45 -6.95 1.62 0.34
N ILE A 46 -6.66 0.95 1.46
CA ILE A 46 -6.77 1.52 2.81
C ILE A 46 -5.89 2.75 2.94
N GLN A 47 -4.65 2.68 2.47
CA GLN A 47 -3.71 3.80 2.50
C GLN A 47 -4.24 5.01 1.71
N GLY A 48 -4.90 4.79 0.56
CA GLY A 48 -5.61 5.83 -0.18
C GLY A 48 -6.71 6.51 0.64
N ILE A 49 -7.54 5.74 1.35
CA ILE A 49 -8.60 6.28 2.24
C ILE A 49 -8.00 7.11 3.36
N VAL A 50 -6.98 6.57 4.04
CA VAL A 50 -6.33 7.20 5.19
C VAL A 50 -5.63 8.49 4.78
N CYS A 51 -4.96 8.50 3.63
CA CYS A 51 -4.22 9.65 3.12
C CYS A 51 -5.10 10.69 2.43
N SER A 52 -6.39 10.46 2.20
CA SER A 52 -7.31 11.35 1.44
C SER A 52 -7.41 12.81 1.93
N ASN A 53 -6.86 13.13 3.10
CA ASN A 53 -6.74 14.50 3.62
C ASN A 53 -5.49 15.26 3.12
N SER A 54 -4.51 14.60 2.51
CA SER A 54 -3.20 15.20 2.21
C SER A 54 -2.55 14.51 1.01
N LYS A 55 -2.37 15.26 -0.08
CA LYS A 55 -1.66 14.78 -1.28
C LYS A 55 -0.22 14.39 -0.96
N ASN A 56 0.47 15.18 -0.11
CA ASN A 56 1.86 14.90 0.26
C ASN A 56 1.97 13.58 1.03
N SER A 57 1.03 13.31 1.93
CA SER A 57 1.00 12.04 2.69
C SER A 57 0.72 10.85 1.79
N MET A 58 -0.15 11.02 0.78
CA MET A 58 -0.41 10.01 -0.24
C MET A 58 0.86 9.69 -1.04
N ILE A 59 1.56 10.70 -1.56
CA ILE A 59 2.78 10.51 -2.37
C ILE A 59 3.84 9.77 -1.55
N VAL A 60 4.15 10.25 -0.34
CA VAL A 60 5.16 9.62 0.53
C VAL A 60 4.76 8.19 0.88
N GLY A 61 3.50 7.97 1.26
CA GLY A 61 3.00 6.66 1.64
C GLY A 61 3.05 5.65 0.48
N PHE A 62 2.58 6.04 -0.70
CA PHE A 62 2.59 5.19 -1.88
C PHE A 62 4.01 4.88 -2.36
N SER A 63 4.93 5.85 -2.34
CA SER A 63 6.33 5.60 -2.66
C SER A 63 6.95 4.60 -1.69
N LEU A 64 6.73 4.76 -0.38
CA LEU A 64 7.24 3.84 0.64
C LEU A 64 6.65 2.43 0.48
N SER A 65 5.34 2.31 0.28
CA SER A 65 4.67 1.00 0.11
C SER A 65 5.13 0.31 -1.18
N SER A 66 5.35 1.07 -2.25
CA SER A 66 5.87 0.54 -3.51
C SER A 66 7.27 -0.04 -3.33
N LEU A 67 8.16 0.70 -2.67
CA LEU A 67 9.51 0.22 -2.34
C LEU A 67 9.47 -1.00 -1.41
N ALA A 68 8.56 -0.99 -0.42
CA ALA A 68 8.36 -2.10 0.51
C ALA A 68 7.86 -3.38 -0.17
N VAL A 69 7.19 -3.30 -1.33
CA VAL A 69 6.85 -4.46 -2.15
C VAL A 69 8.02 -4.83 -3.06
N MET A 70 8.54 -3.88 -3.85
CA MET A 70 9.47 -4.16 -4.94
C MET A 70 10.83 -4.69 -4.46
N LEU A 71 11.43 -4.04 -3.46
CA LEU A 71 12.78 -4.38 -3.01
C LEU A 71 12.85 -5.79 -2.42
N PRO A 72 12.08 -6.15 -1.38
CA PRO A 72 12.21 -7.47 -0.78
C PRO A 72 11.77 -8.59 -1.74
N ILE A 73 10.74 -8.38 -2.57
CA ILE A 73 10.29 -9.43 -3.50
C ILE A 73 11.34 -9.69 -4.60
N SER A 74 11.94 -8.64 -5.17
CA SER A 74 12.98 -8.81 -6.18
C SER A 74 14.27 -9.41 -5.61
N ILE A 75 14.67 -9.01 -4.40
CA ILE A 75 15.93 -9.46 -3.79
C ILE A 75 15.81 -10.86 -3.19
N TRP A 76 14.73 -11.14 -2.45
CA TRP A 76 14.61 -12.38 -1.67
C TRP A 76 13.97 -13.53 -2.44
N TYR A 77 13.02 -13.24 -3.34
CA TYR A 77 12.31 -14.29 -4.08
C TYR A 77 12.73 -14.37 -5.54
N ASN A 78 13.62 -13.48 -5.99
CA ASN A 78 14.13 -13.40 -7.35
C ASN A 78 13.00 -13.44 -8.40
N VAL A 79 11.81 -12.94 -8.03
CA VAL A 79 10.67 -12.80 -8.92
C VAL A 79 11.02 -11.69 -9.90
N GLY A 80 10.64 -11.88 -11.16
CA GLY A 80 10.85 -10.89 -12.21
C GLY A 80 10.18 -9.54 -11.92
N ASP A 81 10.02 -8.73 -12.95
CA ASP A 81 9.59 -7.35 -12.76
C ASP A 81 8.23 -7.20 -12.04
N MET A 82 8.25 -6.60 -10.84
CA MET A 82 7.07 -6.29 -10.03
C MET A 82 6.45 -4.93 -10.38
N ILE A 83 7.05 -4.15 -11.28
CA ILE A 83 6.55 -2.83 -11.68
C ILE A 83 5.09 -2.89 -12.17
N PRO A 84 4.68 -3.79 -13.09
CA PRO A 84 3.30 -3.84 -13.58
C PRO A 84 2.29 -4.06 -12.45
N VAL A 85 2.65 -4.91 -11.51
CA VAL A 85 1.83 -5.28 -10.35
C VAL A 85 1.67 -4.09 -9.41
N VAL A 86 2.76 -3.37 -9.12
CA VAL A 86 2.75 -2.18 -8.26
C VAL A 86 1.98 -1.03 -8.91
N ILE A 87 2.03 -0.87 -10.24
CA ILE A 87 1.20 0.11 -10.97
C ILE A 87 -0.29 -0.14 -10.71
N ILE A 88 -0.74 -1.40 -10.73
CA ILE A 88 -2.13 -1.75 -10.43
C ILE A 88 -2.49 -1.36 -8.99
N TYR A 89 -1.60 -1.62 -8.03
CA TYR A 89 -1.84 -1.24 -6.63
C TYR A 89 -1.94 0.27 -6.45
N LEU A 90 -1.06 1.02 -7.11
CA LEU A 90 -1.08 2.48 -7.13
C LEU A 90 -2.38 3.03 -7.71
N LEU A 91 -2.86 2.47 -8.83
CA LEU A 91 -4.14 2.85 -9.42
C LEU A 91 -5.29 2.64 -8.43
N LEU A 92 -5.37 1.47 -7.79
CA LEU A 92 -6.38 1.18 -6.77
C LEU A 92 -6.30 2.17 -5.59
N GLY A 93 -5.09 2.46 -5.10
CA GLY A 93 -4.86 3.43 -4.04
C GLY A 93 -5.29 4.84 -4.43
N VAL A 94 -4.97 5.30 -5.64
CA VAL A 94 -5.35 6.63 -6.16
C VAL A 94 -6.86 6.75 -6.32
N ILE A 95 -7.52 5.73 -6.89
CA ILE A 95 -8.99 5.71 -7.03
C ILE A 95 -9.67 5.83 -5.66
N SER A 96 -9.16 5.07 -4.68
CA SER A 96 -9.63 5.10 -3.30
C SER A 96 -9.44 6.47 -2.64
N PHE A 97 -8.27 7.09 -2.85
CA PHE A 97 -7.96 8.44 -2.37
C PHE A 97 -8.94 9.48 -2.94
N VAL A 98 -9.15 9.48 -4.26
CA VAL A 98 -10.02 10.45 -4.93
C VAL A 98 -11.46 10.29 -4.46
N SER A 99 -11.97 9.05 -4.44
CA SER A 99 -13.34 8.75 -3.98
C SER A 99 -13.57 9.20 -2.54
N SER A 100 -12.61 8.93 -1.65
CA SER A 100 -12.67 9.33 -0.24
C SER A 100 -12.56 10.83 -0.04
N ASN A 101 -11.77 11.52 -0.86
CA ASN A 101 -11.63 12.96 -0.83
C ASN A 101 -12.93 13.66 -1.26
N ILE A 102 -13.53 13.23 -2.38
CA ILE A 102 -14.81 13.77 -2.90
C ILE A 102 -15.91 13.62 -1.85
N LYS A 103 -16.05 12.44 -1.24
CA LYS A 103 -17.06 12.19 -0.21
C LYS A 103 -16.95 13.16 0.97
N ARG A 104 -15.72 13.47 1.42
CA ARG A 104 -15.50 14.44 2.52
C ARG A 104 -15.89 15.85 2.12
N VAL A 105 -15.52 16.29 0.93
CA VAL A 105 -15.87 17.64 0.43
C VAL A 105 -17.39 17.81 0.32
N PHE A 106 -18.10 16.77 -0.12
CA PHE A 106 -19.56 16.82 -0.22
C PHE A 106 -20.24 16.88 1.16
N ILE A 107 -19.74 16.11 2.13
CA ILE A 107 -20.22 16.15 3.52
C ILE A 107 -19.96 17.52 4.16
N SER A 108 -18.77 18.09 3.98
CA SER A 108 -18.44 19.39 4.57
C SER A 108 -19.31 20.53 4.02
N LYS A 109 -19.69 20.47 2.74
CA LYS A 109 -20.60 21.43 2.12
C LYS A 109 -22.05 21.32 2.60
N LYS A 110 -22.48 20.16 3.10
CA LYS A 110 -23.85 19.92 3.59
C LYS A 110 -24.06 20.40 5.04
N LEU A 111 -22.98 20.62 5.78
CA LEU A 111 -22.98 21.05 7.18
C LEU A 111 -22.82 22.57 7.38
N LEU A 112 -22.53 23.30 6.30
CA LEU A 112 -22.48 24.77 6.24
C LEU A 112 -23.78 25.31 5.64
#